data_AF-U7V0K3-F1
#
_entry.id   AF-U7V0K3-F1
#
_cell.length_a   1.000
_cell.length_b   1.000
_cell.length_c   1.000
_cell.angle_alpha   90.00
_cell.angle_beta   90.00
_cell.angle_gamma   90.00
#
_symmetry.space_group_name_H-M   'P 1'
#
loop_
_entity.id
_entity.type
_entity.pdbx_description
1 polymer ?
#
loop_
_entity_poly.entity_id
_entity_poly.type
_entity_poly.pdbx_seq_one_letter_code
_entity_poly.pdbx_strand_id
1 'polypeptide(L)'
;MVFVLILGGIIGIINKIGAFDAGIAALSKRTKGKEFLLVTLVFLLTTLGGTTFGLAEETIAFYPILMPIFLVSGFDAITCIAAIYMGSSIGTMFSTVNPFSVVIASNVAGINFTNGLMYRIIVLSLGSLITLVYMYYYAKKVRLNPKASLVYEDENAIHERFLKSYDIESKVEFTIRRKIVLLIFALAFPIMIWGVARDGWWFEEMSTLFLADAILIMIFSGLSEKDCVNTFIAGAADLV
;
A
#
# COMPACT_ATOMS: atom_id res chain seq x y z
N MET A 1 -14.16 12.25 -2.68
CA MET A 1 -14.62 11.76 -1.37
C MET A 1 -15.25 10.38 -1.46
N VAL A 2 -16.29 10.17 -2.28
CA VAL A 2 -16.95 8.84 -2.46
C VAL A 2 -15.95 7.73 -2.81
N PHE A 3 -15.04 7.97 -3.76
CA PHE A 3 -13.94 7.05 -4.10
C PHE A 3 -13.14 6.58 -2.88
N VAL A 4 -12.66 7.53 -2.05
CA VAL A 4 -11.86 7.25 -0.86
C VAL A 4 -12.66 6.43 0.17
N LEU A 5 -13.93 6.78 0.39
CA LEU A 5 -14.81 6.03 1.30
C LEU A 5 -15.03 4.58 0.85
N ILE A 6 -15.26 4.36 -0.46
CA ILE A 6 -15.41 3.01 -1.01
C ILE A 6 -14.15 2.19 -0.76
N LEU A 7 -12.99 2.80 -0.99
CA LEU A 7 -11.70 2.15 -0.80
C LEU A 7 -11.43 1.80 0.67
N GLY A 8 -11.79 2.68 1.61
CA GLY A 8 -11.78 2.39 3.05
C GLY A 8 -12.67 1.20 3.42
N GLY A 9 -13.87 1.14 2.86
CA GLY A 9 -14.78 0.01 3.07
C GLY A 9 -14.24 -1.31 2.53
N ILE A 10 -13.62 -1.30 1.33
CA ILE A 10 -12.93 -2.47 0.77
C ILE A 10 -11.82 -2.94 1.71
N ILE A 11 -10.94 -2.01 2.12
CA ILE A 11 -9.83 -2.31 3.02
C ILE A 11 -10.34 -2.88 4.35
N GLY A 12 -11.43 -2.34 4.88
CA GLY A 12 -12.11 -2.86 6.06
C GLY A 12 -12.50 -4.34 5.92
N ILE A 13 -13.10 -4.73 4.79
CA ILE A 13 -13.46 -6.14 4.53
C ILE A 13 -12.20 -7.01 4.42
N ILE A 14 -11.20 -6.58 3.65
CA ILE A 14 -9.95 -7.34 3.45
C ILE A 14 -9.22 -7.56 4.79
N ASN A 15 -9.20 -6.53 5.65
CA ASN A 15 -8.69 -6.62 7.03
C ASN A 15 -9.51 -7.59 7.88
N LYS A 16 -10.84 -7.49 7.85
CA LYS A 16 -11.74 -8.34 8.65
C LYS A 16 -11.54 -9.83 8.36
N ILE A 17 -11.30 -10.20 7.10
CA ILE A 17 -11.03 -11.60 6.73
C ILE A 17 -9.57 -12.03 6.95
N GLY A 18 -8.70 -11.12 7.38
CA GLY A 18 -7.27 -11.37 7.60
C GLY A 18 -6.49 -11.65 6.32
N ALA A 19 -6.93 -11.12 5.18
CA ALA A 19 -6.26 -11.38 3.90
C ALA A 19 -4.90 -10.66 3.80
N PHE A 20 -4.81 -9.42 4.28
CA PHE A 20 -3.54 -8.70 4.38
C PHE A 20 -2.58 -9.40 5.36
N ASP A 21 -3.06 -9.73 6.57
CA ASP A 21 -2.26 -10.44 7.57
C ASP A 21 -1.67 -11.75 7.02
N ALA A 22 -2.49 -12.56 6.33
CA ALA A 22 -2.03 -13.79 5.70
C ALA A 22 -0.99 -13.56 4.60
N GLY A 23 -1.23 -12.56 3.75
CA GLY A 23 -0.34 -12.22 2.64
C GLY A 23 1.03 -11.76 3.15
N ILE A 24 1.05 -10.93 4.20
CA ILE A 24 2.29 -10.40 4.74
C ILE A 24 2.99 -11.42 5.65
N ALA A 25 2.28 -12.23 6.42
CA ALA A 25 2.89 -13.35 7.15
C ALA A 25 3.58 -14.33 6.18
N ALA A 26 2.95 -14.62 5.04
CA ALA A 26 3.55 -15.42 3.98
C ALA A 26 4.79 -14.75 3.37
N LEU A 27 4.76 -13.42 3.19
CA LEU A 27 5.91 -12.65 2.71
C LEU A 27 7.06 -12.67 3.71
N SER A 28 6.79 -12.36 4.98
CA SER A 28 7.76 -12.37 6.09
C SER A 28 8.47 -13.72 6.22
N LYS A 29 7.71 -14.82 6.16
CA LYS A 29 8.27 -16.18 6.17
C LYS A 29 9.20 -16.43 4.98
N ARG A 30 8.89 -15.89 3.80
CA ARG A 30 9.73 -16.01 2.59
C ARG A 30 10.94 -15.08 2.60
N THR A 31 10.88 -13.96 3.30
CA THR A 31 11.98 -12.98 3.40
C THR A 31 12.89 -13.21 4.61
N LYS A 32 12.63 -14.24 5.43
CA LYS A 32 13.47 -14.58 6.59
C LYS A 32 14.94 -14.80 6.18
N GLY A 33 15.88 -14.10 6.85
CA GLY A 33 17.30 -14.10 6.51
C GLY A 33 17.70 -13.12 5.40
N LYS A 34 16.73 -12.39 4.82
CA LYS A 34 16.90 -11.32 3.84
C LYS A 34 15.97 -10.16 4.21
N GLU A 35 16.06 -9.67 5.43
CA GLU A 35 15.09 -8.75 6.03
C GLU A 35 14.92 -7.48 5.17
N PHE A 36 16.01 -6.96 4.60
CA PHE A 36 15.94 -5.77 3.74
C PHE A 36 15.17 -5.98 2.43
N LEU A 37 14.95 -7.23 2.01
CA LEU A 37 14.09 -7.55 0.87
C LEU A 37 12.64 -7.14 1.15
N LEU A 38 12.17 -7.25 2.40
CA LEU A 38 10.83 -6.79 2.79
C LEU A 38 10.71 -5.28 2.56
N VAL A 39 11.66 -4.48 3.07
CA VAL A 39 11.72 -3.02 2.89
C VAL A 39 11.68 -2.68 1.41
N THR A 40 12.49 -3.37 0.61
CA THR A 40 12.59 -3.14 -0.84
C THR A 40 11.27 -3.45 -1.56
N LEU A 41 10.64 -4.58 -1.25
CA LEU A 41 9.38 -4.98 -1.89
C LEU A 41 8.24 -4.03 -1.55
N VAL A 42 8.09 -3.66 -0.27
CA VAL A 42 7.08 -2.68 0.16
C VAL A 42 7.31 -1.35 -0.53
N PHE A 43 8.55 -0.85 -0.55
CA PHE A 43 8.90 0.39 -1.23
C PHE A 43 8.60 0.36 -2.72
N LEU A 44 8.93 -0.73 -3.42
CA LEU A 44 8.65 -0.84 -4.85
C LEU A 44 7.15 -0.91 -5.14
N LEU A 45 6.37 -1.61 -4.30
CA LEU A 45 4.92 -1.68 -4.43
C LEU A 45 4.27 -0.31 -4.21
N THR A 46 4.68 0.43 -3.18
CA THR A 46 4.15 1.78 -2.92
C THR A 46 4.62 2.80 -3.95
N THR A 47 5.86 2.68 -4.45
CA THR A 47 6.36 3.47 -5.59
C THR A 47 5.54 3.21 -6.84
N LEU A 48 5.25 1.94 -7.14
CA LEU A 48 4.41 1.58 -8.28
C LEU A 48 3.02 2.19 -8.13
N GLY A 49 2.43 2.12 -6.93
CA GLY A 49 1.14 2.75 -6.67
C GLY A 49 1.16 4.27 -6.82
N GLY A 50 2.20 4.93 -6.30
CA GLY A 50 2.36 6.38 -6.41
C GLY A 50 2.51 6.84 -7.87
N THR A 51 3.36 6.17 -8.64
CA THR A 51 3.63 6.58 -10.04
C THR A 51 2.49 6.28 -11.00
N THR A 52 1.64 5.29 -10.68
CA THR A 52 0.57 4.84 -11.56
C THR A 52 -0.80 5.39 -11.23
N PHE A 53 -1.18 5.46 -9.95
CA PHE A 53 -2.50 5.93 -9.52
C PHE A 53 -2.45 6.93 -8.37
N GLY A 54 -1.26 7.43 -8.00
CA GLY A 54 -1.14 8.45 -6.96
C GLY A 54 -1.42 7.95 -5.55
N LEU A 55 -1.16 6.66 -5.28
CA LEU A 55 -1.29 6.05 -3.94
C LEU A 55 -0.73 6.98 -2.86
N ALA A 56 -1.58 7.57 -2.02
CA ALA A 56 -1.17 8.52 -1.00
C ALA A 56 -2.02 8.34 0.27
N GLU A 57 -3.28 8.77 0.26
CA GLU A 57 -4.17 8.68 1.42
C GLU A 57 -4.42 7.24 1.85
N GLU A 58 -4.47 6.31 0.90
CA GLU A 58 -4.68 4.89 1.15
C GLU A 58 -3.51 4.24 1.88
N THR A 59 -2.33 4.86 1.85
CA THR A 59 -1.15 4.32 2.54
C THR A 59 -1.34 4.24 4.05
N ILE A 60 -2.23 5.07 4.59
CA ILE A 60 -2.52 5.14 6.03
C ILE A 60 -2.96 3.76 6.54
N ALA A 61 -3.78 3.05 5.76
CA ALA A 61 -4.27 1.74 6.15
C ALA A 61 -3.18 0.66 6.16
N PHE A 62 -2.10 0.83 5.40
CA PHE A 62 -1.00 -0.13 5.38
C PHE A 62 -0.07 -0.02 6.58
N TYR A 63 0.03 1.14 7.25
CA TYR A 63 0.90 1.29 8.42
C TYR A 63 0.58 0.30 9.55
N PRO A 64 -0.66 0.24 10.10
CA PRO A 64 -0.95 -0.66 11.22
C PRO A 64 -0.79 -2.14 10.84
N ILE A 65 -0.94 -2.48 9.56
CA ILE A 65 -0.79 -3.84 9.05
C ILE A 65 0.69 -4.21 8.91
N LEU A 66 1.51 -3.33 8.33
CA LEU A 66 2.92 -3.61 8.04
C LEU A 66 3.84 -3.38 9.24
N MET A 67 3.46 -2.49 10.17
CA MET A 67 4.28 -2.13 11.34
C MET A 67 4.72 -3.36 12.14
N PRO A 68 3.83 -4.28 12.58
CA PRO A 68 4.25 -5.44 13.36
C PRO A 68 5.26 -6.33 12.61
N ILE A 69 5.13 -6.46 11.29
CA ILE A 69 6.05 -7.27 10.49
C ILE A 69 7.44 -6.65 10.40
N PHE A 70 7.53 -5.32 10.25
CA PHE A 70 8.82 -4.63 10.26
C PHE A 70 9.50 -4.75 11.61
N LEU A 71 8.76 -4.53 12.71
CA LEU A 71 9.26 -4.66 14.08
C LEU A 71 9.76 -6.08 14.35
N VAL A 72 8.99 -7.12 14.00
CA VAL A 72 9.40 -8.53 14.15
C VAL A 72 10.58 -8.89 13.24
N SER A 73 10.74 -8.22 12.10
CA SER A 73 11.90 -8.38 11.22
C SER A 73 13.15 -7.63 11.72
N GLY A 74 13.09 -7.00 12.89
CA GLY A 74 14.21 -6.28 13.51
C GLY A 74 14.45 -4.88 12.93
N PHE A 75 13.46 -4.30 12.25
CA PHE A 75 13.47 -2.90 11.85
C PHE A 75 12.71 -2.04 12.85
N ASP A 76 13.01 -0.75 12.89
CA ASP A 76 12.24 0.20 13.67
C ASP A 76 11.02 0.73 12.90
N ALA A 77 10.14 1.46 13.60
CA ALA A 77 8.94 2.03 13.00
C ALA A 77 9.25 3.03 11.87
N ILE A 78 10.36 3.76 11.96
CA ILE A 78 10.77 4.70 10.91
C ILE A 78 11.08 3.98 9.61
N THR A 79 11.71 2.80 9.65
CA THR A 79 11.97 2.01 8.45
C THR A 79 10.65 1.56 7.77
N CYS A 80 9.64 1.17 8.56
CA CYS A 80 8.30 0.85 8.05
C CYS A 80 7.67 2.07 7.37
N ILE A 81 7.65 3.20 8.08
CA ILE A 81 7.06 4.45 7.59
C ILE A 81 7.77 4.90 6.32
N ALA A 82 9.10 4.88 6.29
CA ALA A 82 9.89 5.27 5.14
C ALA A 82 9.61 4.39 3.92
N ALA A 83 9.53 3.07 4.07
CA ALA A 83 9.25 2.16 2.96
C ALA A 83 7.90 2.51 2.28
N ILE A 84 6.88 2.86 3.08
CA ILE A 84 5.56 3.17 2.56
C ILE A 84 5.49 4.60 2.02
N TYR A 85 5.78 5.58 2.88
CA TYR A 85 5.63 7.01 2.59
C TYR A 85 6.59 7.48 1.50
N MET A 86 7.87 7.10 1.58
CA MET A 86 8.83 7.52 0.56
C MET A 86 8.56 6.86 -0.77
N GLY A 87 8.10 5.59 -0.78
CA GLY A 87 7.73 4.93 -2.01
C GLY A 87 6.58 5.66 -2.71
N SER A 88 5.48 5.88 -2.00
CA SER A 88 4.36 6.70 -2.47
C SER A 88 4.81 8.08 -2.98
N SER A 89 5.60 8.81 -2.18
CA SER A 89 6.05 10.17 -2.50
C SER A 89 6.96 10.22 -3.74
N ILE A 90 7.96 9.33 -3.83
CA ILE A 90 8.87 9.25 -4.99
C ILE A 90 8.09 8.82 -6.24
N GLY A 91 7.18 7.85 -6.10
CA GLY A 91 6.29 7.42 -7.18
C GLY A 91 5.48 8.59 -7.73
N THR A 92 4.80 9.33 -6.85
CA THR A 92 3.97 10.49 -7.23
C THR A 92 4.80 11.63 -7.80
N MET A 93 5.96 11.93 -7.20
CA MET A 93 6.89 12.97 -7.68
C MET A 93 7.37 12.69 -9.12
N PHE A 94 7.63 11.42 -9.44
CA PHE A 94 8.04 10.99 -10.78
C PHE A 94 6.94 10.14 -11.45
N SER A 95 5.72 10.68 -11.47
CA SER A 95 4.52 10.03 -12.00
C SER A 95 4.66 9.64 -13.47
N THR A 96 4.39 8.38 -13.80
CA THR A 96 4.42 7.87 -15.18
C THR A 96 3.06 8.00 -15.85
N VAL A 97 2.02 7.47 -15.20
CA VAL A 97 0.64 7.44 -15.72
C VAL A 97 -0.40 7.87 -14.68
N ASN A 98 0.04 8.43 -13.55
CA ASN A 98 -0.82 8.92 -12.48
C ASN A 98 -1.91 9.87 -13.01
N PRO A 99 -3.19 9.48 -12.90
CA PRO A 99 -4.31 10.27 -13.39
C PRO A 99 -4.42 11.60 -12.65
N PHE A 100 -4.11 11.63 -11.35
CA PHE A 100 -4.21 12.80 -10.48
C PHE A 100 -3.05 13.80 -10.63
N SER A 101 -2.04 13.47 -11.44
CA SER A 101 -0.86 14.30 -11.66
C SER A 101 -0.64 14.51 -13.16
N VAL A 102 0.19 13.66 -13.78
CA VAL A 102 0.71 13.92 -15.12
C VAL A 102 -0.36 13.87 -16.21
N VAL A 103 -1.39 13.04 -16.06
CA VAL A 103 -2.46 12.95 -17.07
C VAL A 103 -3.27 14.23 -17.11
N ILE A 104 -3.78 14.71 -15.97
CA ILE A 104 -4.51 15.97 -15.88
C ILE A 104 -3.65 17.14 -16.36
N ALA A 105 -2.42 17.25 -15.85
CA ALA A 105 -1.52 18.34 -16.20
C ALA A 105 -1.24 18.37 -17.71
N SER A 106 -1.08 17.21 -18.33
CA SER A 106 -0.86 17.09 -19.77
C SER A 106 -2.10 17.46 -20.58
N ASN A 107 -3.28 16.99 -20.15
CA ASN A 107 -4.55 17.34 -20.78
C ASN A 107 -4.81 18.85 -20.74
N VAL A 108 -4.55 19.50 -19.59
CA VAL A 108 -4.67 20.97 -19.44
C VAL A 108 -3.66 21.71 -20.30
N ALA A 109 -2.43 21.20 -20.39
CA ALA A 109 -1.38 21.76 -21.25
C ALA A 109 -1.57 21.47 -22.75
N GLY A 110 -2.59 20.69 -23.13
CA GLY A 110 -2.84 20.32 -24.52
C GLY A 110 -1.78 19.40 -25.13
N ILE A 111 -1.04 18.65 -24.31
CA ILE A 111 -0.01 17.72 -24.74
C ILE A 111 -0.36 16.27 -24.37
N ASN A 112 0.23 15.31 -25.06
CA ASN A 112 0.06 13.90 -24.71
C ASN A 112 0.81 13.58 -23.41
N PHE A 113 0.16 12.90 -22.46
CA PHE A 113 0.79 12.53 -21.19
C PHE A 113 2.00 11.59 -21.34
N THR A 114 2.17 10.93 -22.50
CA THR A 114 3.35 10.10 -22.79
C THR A 114 4.59 10.94 -23.13
N ASN A 115 4.42 12.25 -23.38
CA ASN A 115 5.54 13.16 -23.57
C ASN A 115 6.42 13.17 -22.32
N GLY A 116 7.74 13.01 -22.52
CA GLY A 116 8.69 12.94 -21.41
C GLY A 116 8.57 11.69 -20.53
N LEU A 117 7.84 10.64 -20.95
CA LEU A 117 7.71 9.41 -20.17
C LEU A 117 9.07 8.75 -19.90
N MET A 118 9.94 8.68 -20.92
CA MET A 118 11.29 8.10 -20.76
C MET A 118 12.09 8.87 -19.70
N TYR A 119 12.07 10.20 -19.73
CA TYR A 119 12.72 11.03 -18.73
C TYR A 119 12.19 10.70 -17.32
N ARG A 120 10.87 10.62 -17.16
CA ARG A 120 10.21 10.29 -15.88
C ARG A 120 10.57 8.90 -15.38
N ILE A 121 10.65 7.90 -16.26
CA ILE A 121 11.10 6.54 -15.90
C ILE A 121 12.55 6.57 -15.39
N ILE A 122 13.44 7.34 -16.04
CA ILE A 122 14.84 7.47 -15.61
C ILE A 122 14.92 8.13 -14.23
N VAL A 123 14.28 9.29 -14.04
CA VAL A 123 14.34 9.99 -12.74
C VAL A 123 13.60 9.25 -11.63
N LEU A 124 12.52 8.53 -11.94
CA LEU A 124 11.87 7.59 -11.02
C LEU A 124 12.85 6.51 -10.57
N SER A 125 13.53 5.85 -11.52
CA SER A 125 14.49 4.78 -11.22
C SER A 125 15.65 5.30 -10.36
N LEU A 126 16.20 6.47 -10.68
CA LEU A 126 17.27 7.10 -9.92
C LEU A 126 16.80 7.52 -8.52
N GLY A 127 15.64 8.18 -8.41
CA GLY A 127 15.05 8.57 -7.14
C GLY A 127 14.74 7.38 -6.24
N SER A 128 14.19 6.31 -6.81
CA SER A 128 13.96 5.04 -6.12
C SER A 128 15.25 4.41 -5.63
N LEU A 129 16.30 4.38 -6.45
CA LEU A 129 17.60 3.84 -6.06
C LEU A 129 18.22 4.64 -4.91
N ILE A 130 18.27 5.97 -5.02
CA ILE A 130 18.81 6.86 -3.98
C ILE A 130 18.06 6.64 -2.66
N THR A 131 16.73 6.54 -2.73
CA THR A 131 15.88 6.34 -1.54
C THR A 131 16.11 4.97 -0.90
N LEU A 132 16.19 3.90 -1.70
CA LEU A 132 16.51 2.55 -1.21
C LEU A 132 17.88 2.49 -0.56
N VAL A 133 18.90 3.12 -1.16
CA VAL A 133 20.25 3.19 -0.60
C VAL A 133 20.24 3.93 0.74
N TYR A 134 19.55 5.06 0.82
CA TYR A 134 19.41 5.81 2.08
C TYR A 134 18.71 4.99 3.18
N MET A 135 17.59 4.34 2.85
CA MET A 135 16.88 3.46 3.78
C MET A 135 17.73 2.28 4.23
N TYR A 136 18.54 1.70 3.33
CA TYR A 136 19.49 0.64 3.68
C TYR A 136 20.50 1.11 4.72
N TYR A 137 21.12 2.27 4.50
CA TYR A 137 22.09 2.83 5.45
C TYR A 137 21.43 3.15 6.80
N TYR A 138 20.23 3.73 6.79
CA TYR A 138 19.47 4.01 7.99
C TYR A 138 19.15 2.73 8.78
N ALA A 139 18.53 1.75 8.13
CA ALA A 139 18.15 0.49 8.76
C ALA A 139 19.38 -0.26 9.30
N LYS A 140 20.49 -0.26 8.56
CA LYS A 140 21.76 -0.84 9.02
C LYS A 140 22.31 -0.10 10.25
N LYS A 141 22.24 1.23 10.27
CA LYS A 141 22.69 2.07 11.40
C LYS A 141 21.89 1.75 12.66
N VAL A 142 20.56 1.72 12.57
CA VAL A 142 19.67 1.41 13.69
C VAL A 142 19.86 -0.02 14.17
N ARG A 143 20.02 -0.99 13.26
CA ARG A 143 20.27 -2.38 13.62
C ARG A 143 21.59 -2.59 14.38
N LEU A 144 22.63 -1.81 14.04
CA LEU A 144 23.93 -1.86 14.74
C LEU A 144 23.91 -1.07 16.06
N ASN A 145 23.09 -0.02 16.15
CA ASN A 145 22.93 0.80 17.34
C ASN A 145 21.47 1.26 17.48
N PRO A 146 20.65 0.58 18.29
CA PRO A 146 19.23 0.93 18.47
C PRO A 146 18.99 2.38 18.89
N LYS A 147 19.91 2.99 19.65
CA LYS A 147 19.86 4.41 20.05
C LYS A 147 19.96 5.39 18.89
N ALA A 148 20.35 4.92 17.71
CA ALA A 148 20.38 5.73 16.50
C ALA A 148 19.01 5.85 15.82
N SER A 149 17.99 5.10 16.27
CA SER A 149 16.61 5.29 15.80
C SER A 149 16.11 6.68 16.19
N LEU A 150 15.33 7.30 15.30
CA LEU A 150 14.71 8.60 15.57
C LEU A 150 13.56 8.50 16.59
N VAL A 151 13.08 7.28 16.85
CA VAL A 151 11.97 6.97 17.76
C VAL A 151 12.43 6.04 18.88
N TYR A 152 13.71 6.10 19.25
CA TYR A 152 14.29 5.23 20.29
C TYR A 152 13.58 5.40 21.65
N GLU A 153 13.21 6.63 22.01
CA GLU A 153 12.51 6.90 23.28
C GLU A 153 11.09 6.31 23.31
N ASP A 154 10.44 6.20 22.15
CA ASP A 154 9.09 5.67 21.99
C ASP A 154 9.06 4.16 21.65
N GLU A 155 10.21 3.50 21.52
CA GLU A 155 10.32 2.11 21.06
C GLU A 155 9.42 1.17 21.87
N ASN A 156 9.43 1.32 23.20
CA ASN A 156 8.61 0.50 24.10
C ASN A 156 7.10 0.72 23.88
N ALA A 157 6.66 1.97 23.72
CA ALA A 157 5.26 2.30 23.50
C ALA A 157 4.77 1.80 22.13
N ILE A 158 5.62 1.91 21.10
CA ILE A 158 5.36 1.38 19.76
C ILE A 158 5.26 -0.14 19.80
N HIS A 159 6.21 -0.82 20.46
CA HIS A 159 6.19 -2.27 20.62
C HIS A 159 4.95 -2.72 21.40
N GLU A 160 4.57 -2.02 22.46
CA GLU A 160 3.35 -2.35 23.19
C GLU A 160 2.11 -2.18 22.30
N ARG A 161 2.01 -1.10 21.52
CA ARG A 161 0.86 -0.85 20.64
C ARG A 161 0.73 -1.90 19.54
N PHE A 162 1.84 -2.28 18.90
CA PHE A 162 1.81 -3.08 17.67
C PHE A 162 2.17 -4.54 17.85
N LEU A 163 2.86 -4.93 18.95
CA LEU A 163 3.28 -6.31 19.18
C LEU A 163 2.52 -7.02 20.31
N LYS A 164 1.89 -6.30 21.26
CA LYS A 164 1.20 -6.91 22.41
C LYS A 164 0.10 -7.90 22.04
N SER A 165 -0.60 -7.63 20.94
CA SER A 165 -1.66 -8.50 20.40
C SER A 165 -1.25 -9.19 19.10
N TYR A 166 0.02 -9.04 18.68
CA TYR A 166 0.52 -9.63 17.45
C TYR A 166 0.99 -11.05 17.72
N ASP A 167 0.17 -12.00 17.33
CA ASP A 167 0.54 -13.41 17.39
C ASP A 167 1.29 -13.80 16.11
N ILE A 168 2.62 -13.87 16.20
CA ILE A 168 3.52 -14.33 15.14
C ILE A 168 3.16 -15.76 14.69
N GLU A 169 2.58 -16.57 15.58
CA GLU A 169 2.14 -17.93 15.32
C GLU A 169 0.67 -18.03 14.89
N SER A 170 -0.06 -16.91 14.83
CA SER A 170 -1.42 -16.93 14.30
C SER A 170 -1.35 -17.42 12.86
N LYS A 171 -1.78 -18.67 12.66
CA LYS A 171 -1.81 -19.34 11.37
C LYS A 171 -2.97 -18.78 10.57
N VAL A 172 -2.92 -17.49 10.25
CA VAL A 172 -3.82 -16.88 9.29
C VAL A 172 -3.41 -17.43 7.93
N GLU A 173 -3.91 -18.63 7.60
CA GLU A 173 -3.50 -19.35 6.41
C GLU A 173 -3.80 -18.52 5.17
N PHE A 174 -2.87 -18.51 4.21
CA PHE A 174 -3.07 -17.82 2.94
C PHE A 174 -3.93 -18.67 2.01
N THR A 175 -5.20 -18.83 2.41
CA THR A 175 -6.21 -19.64 1.74
C THR A 175 -6.46 -19.14 0.32
N ILE A 176 -7.00 -20.01 -0.54
CA ILE A 176 -7.40 -19.65 -1.91
C ILE A 176 -8.37 -18.47 -1.89
N ARG A 177 -9.28 -18.42 -0.91
CA ARG A 177 -10.23 -17.31 -0.75
C ARG A 177 -9.52 -15.96 -0.56
N ARG A 178 -8.59 -15.88 0.39
CA ARG A 178 -7.82 -14.64 0.65
C ARG A 178 -7.00 -14.23 -0.57
N LYS A 179 -6.43 -15.19 -1.30
CA LYS A 179 -5.73 -14.93 -2.58
C LYS A 179 -6.66 -14.37 -3.64
N ILE A 180 -7.86 -14.93 -3.81
CA ILE A 180 -8.87 -14.44 -4.76
C ILE A 180 -9.28 -13.02 -4.41
N VAL A 181 -9.59 -12.74 -3.13
CA VAL A 181 -9.97 -11.38 -2.69
C VAL A 181 -8.86 -10.37 -2.96
N LEU A 182 -7.60 -10.69 -2.63
CA LEU A 182 -6.47 -9.81 -2.95
C LEU A 182 -6.25 -9.66 -4.46
N LEU A 183 -6.51 -10.71 -5.25
CA LEU A 183 -6.37 -10.65 -6.70
C LEU A 183 -7.44 -9.75 -7.32
N ILE A 184 -8.70 -9.88 -6.89
CA ILE A 184 -9.82 -9.02 -7.31
C ILE A 184 -9.45 -7.56 -7.04
N PHE A 185 -9.08 -7.26 -5.79
CA PHE A 185 -8.64 -5.93 -5.39
C PHE A 185 -7.46 -5.41 -6.22
N ALA A 186 -6.45 -6.25 -6.46
CA ALA A 186 -5.27 -5.86 -7.23
C ALA A 186 -5.59 -5.61 -8.72
N LEU A 187 -6.57 -6.31 -9.29
CA LEU A 187 -6.97 -6.15 -10.70
C LEU A 187 -7.72 -4.84 -10.96
N ALA A 188 -8.35 -4.24 -9.95
CA ALA A 188 -8.97 -2.92 -10.08
C ALA A 188 -7.94 -1.86 -10.53
N PHE A 189 -6.69 -1.92 -10.05
CA PHE A 189 -5.69 -0.90 -10.37
C PHE A 189 -5.27 -0.88 -11.85
N PRO A 190 -4.87 -1.99 -12.51
CA PRO A 190 -4.63 -2.00 -13.95
C PRO A 190 -5.81 -1.55 -14.79
N ILE A 191 -7.04 -1.92 -14.41
CA ILE A 191 -8.27 -1.50 -15.12
C ILE A 191 -8.45 0.00 -15.01
N MET A 192 -8.31 0.55 -13.80
CA MET A 192 -8.35 2.00 -13.55
C MET A 192 -7.31 2.74 -14.39
N ILE A 193 -6.04 2.29 -14.35
CA ILE A 193 -4.94 2.91 -15.10
C ILE A 193 -5.27 2.94 -16.60
N TRP A 194 -5.77 1.82 -17.14
CA TRP A 194 -6.16 1.75 -18.54
C TRP A 194 -7.32 2.71 -18.85
N GLY A 195 -8.37 2.72 -18.02
CA GLY A 195 -9.54 3.57 -18.19
C GLY A 195 -9.19 5.06 -18.21
N VAL A 196 -8.35 5.52 -17.27
CA VAL A 196 -7.95 6.93 -17.26
C VAL A 196 -6.98 7.27 -18.40
N ALA A 197 -6.06 6.37 -18.73
CA ALA A 197 -5.06 6.64 -19.76
C ALA A 197 -5.61 6.59 -21.20
N ARG A 198 -6.70 5.84 -21.46
CA ARG A 198 -7.22 5.58 -22.82
C ARG A 198 -8.65 6.05 -23.03
N ASP A 199 -9.51 5.90 -22.03
CA ASP A 199 -10.95 6.05 -22.15
C ASP A 199 -11.46 7.34 -21.48
N GLY A 200 -10.54 8.19 -21.01
CA GLY A 200 -10.85 9.48 -20.41
C GLY A 200 -11.57 9.39 -19.06
N TRP A 201 -11.48 8.24 -18.38
CA TRP A 201 -12.16 8.03 -17.10
C TRP A 201 -11.79 9.10 -16.08
N TRP A 202 -12.79 9.47 -15.28
CA TRP A 202 -12.64 10.40 -14.19
C TRP A 202 -13.16 9.77 -12.90
N PHE A 203 -13.47 10.60 -11.91
CA PHE A 203 -13.87 10.12 -10.59
C PHE A 203 -15.14 9.27 -10.60
N GLU A 204 -16.07 9.47 -11.54
CA GLU A 204 -17.32 8.71 -11.61
C GLU A 204 -17.06 7.26 -12.01
N GLU A 205 -16.30 7.04 -13.09
CA GLU A 205 -15.95 5.71 -13.59
C GLU A 205 -15.01 4.99 -12.61
N MET A 206 -14.04 5.72 -12.04
CA MET A 206 -13.16 5.16 -11.01
C MET A 206 -13.95 4.73 -9.77
N SER A 207 -14.88 5.56 -9.28
CA SER A 207 -15.72 5.19 -8.13
C SER A 207 -16.60 3.99 -8.46
N THR A 208 -17.14 3.91 -9.68
CA THR A 208 -17.96 2.79 -10.15
C THR A 208 -17.16 1.49 -10.24
N LEU A 209 -15.92 1.55 -10.75
CA LEU A 209 -15.01 0.41 -10.80
C LEU A 209 -14.74 -0.13 -9.39
N PHE A 210 -14.35 0.72 -8.45
CA PHE A 210 -14.08 0.28 -7.07
C PHE A 210 -15.35 -0.13 -6.32
N LEU A 211 -16.52 0.42 -6.67
CA LEU A 211 -17.78 -0.08 -6.14
C LEU A 211 -18.07 -1.50 -6.63
N ALA A 212 -17.85 -1.77 -7.92
CA ALA A 212 -17.96 -3.12 -8.47
C ALA A 212 -16.95 -4.08 -7.82
N ASP A 213 -15.72 -3.61 -7.61
CA ASP A 213 -14.67 -4.34 -6.89
C ASP A 213 -15.10 -4.68 -5.46
N ALA A 214 -15.67 -3.71 -4.73
CA ALA A 214 -16.21 -3.91 -3.39
C ALA A 214 -17.29 -4.99 -3.36
N ILE A 215 -18.22 -4.98 -4.31
CA ILE A 215 -19.29 -5.99 -4.42
C ILE A 215 -18.70 -7.37 -4.69
N LEU A 216 -17.73 -7.48 -5.60
CA LEU A 216 -17.02 -8.74 -5.86
C LEU A 216 -16.31 -9.23 -4.60
N ILE A 217 -15.58 -8.35 -3.89
CA ILE A 217 -14.91 -8.69 -2.65
C ILE A 217 -15.90 -9.15 -1.59
N MET A 218 -17.05 -8.50 -1.43
CA MET A 218 -18.10 -8.94 -0.51
C MET A 218 -18.57 -10.37 -0.83
N ILE A 219 -18.81 -10.69 -2.12
CA ILE A 219 -19.21 -12.03 -2.57
C ILE A 219 -18.13 -13.08 -2.26
N PHE A 220 -16.86 -12.78 -2.54
CA PHE A 220 -15.75 -13.72 -2.37
C PHE A 220 -15.14 -13.74 -0.95
N SER A 221 -15.48 -12.78 -0.08
CA SER A 221 -15.02 -12.71 1.32
C SER A 221 -15.50 -13.89 2.16
N GLY A 222 -16.67 -14.44 1.80
CA GLY A 222 -17.40 -15.46 2.55
C GLY A 222 -17.80 -15.03 3.97
N LEU A 223 -17.93 -13.73 4.20
CA LEU A 223 -18.67 -13.15 5.31
C LEU A 223 -20.19 -13.18 4.98
N SER A 224 -21.04 -13.06 6.01
CA SER A 224 -22.47 -12.85 5.79
C SER A 224 -22.72 -11.46 5.18
N GLU A 225 -23.83 -11.27 4.47
CA GLU A 225 -24.19 -9.96 3.89
C GLU A 225 -24.19 -8.85 4.96
N LYS A 226 -24.78 -9.13 6.12
CA LYS A 226 -24.82 -8.20 7.25
C LYS A 226 -23.42 -7.84 7.73
N ASP A 227 -22.53 -8.82 7.85
CA ASP A 227 -21.15 -8.58 8.28
C ASP A 227 -20.35 -7.81 7.21
N CYS A 228 -20.54 -8.11 5.94
CA CYS A 228 -19.96 -7.37 4.81
C CYS A 228 -20.34 -5.90 4.86
N VAL A 229 -21.64 -5.59 4.92
CA VAL A 229 -22.14 -4.21 4.91
C VAL A 229 -21.66 -3.45 6.14
N ASN A 230 -21.76 -4.03 7.34
CA ASN A 230 -21.32 -3.37 8.56
C ASN A 230 -19.80 -3.11 8.56
N THR A 231 -19.01 -4.09 8.09
CA THR A 231 -17.55 -3.96 8.00
C THR A 231 -17.15 -2.92 6.98
N PHE A 232 -17.84 -2.87 5.84
CA PHE A 232 -17.61 -1.86 4.81
C PHE A 232 -17.91 -0.45 5.32
N ILE A 233 -19.05 -0.26 5.99
CA ILE A 233 -19.42 1.04 6.59
C ILE A 233 -18.38 1.45 7.64
N ALA A 234 -17.94 0.52 8.50
CA ALA A 234 -16.92 0.81 9.50
C ALA A 234 -15.58 1.22 8.85
N GLY A 235 -15.11 0.47 7.85
CA GLY A 235 -13.87 0.80 7.13
C GLY A 235 -13.94 2.12 6.37
N ALA A 236 -15.11 2.48 5.83
CA ALA A 236 -15.33 3.78 5.21
C ALA A 236 -15.33 4.92 6.25
N ALA A 237 -15.88 4.69 7.44
CA ALA A 237 -15.93 5.66 8.52
C ALA A 237 -14.54 5.96 9.12
N ASP A 238 -13.64 4.98 9.15
CA ASP A 238 -12.26 5.16 9.64
C ASP A 238 -11.42 6.14 8.78
N LEU A 239 -11.92 6.55 7.60
CA LEU A 239 -11.26 7.51 6.70
C LEU A 239 -11.79 8.96 6.83
N VAL A 240 -12.73 9.25 7.74
CA VAL A 240 -13.35 10.57 7.93
C VAL A 240 -13.16 11.11 9.34
#